data_AF-A0A1B6KYS1-F1
#
_entry.id   AF-A0A1B6KYS1-F1
#
_cell.length_a   1.000
_cell.length_b   1.000
_cell.length_c   1.000
_cell.angle_alpha   90.00
_cell.angle_beta   90.00
_cell.angle_gamma   90.00
#
_symmetry.space_group_name_H-M   'P 1'
#
loop_
_entity.id
_entity.type
_entity.pdbx_description
1 polymer ?
#
loop_
_entity_poly.entity_id
_entity_poly.type
_entity_poly.pdbx_seq_one_letter_code
_entity_poly.pdbx_strand_id
1 'polypeptide(L)'
;AFLGRVTKHNASKNNGVVDSSSALPSLVLQLLTVWGDKSAMLHTPQEQHLFLSKMIVLGFNYLCNFVDQPLQNSLKSALQTKLFQGMPSHLENTTESVRVMGMITAECVVHHLNKFVEEKEKRVNLEFDFSKVRNENRSVVDIIKSFSEYKFNIDVNNPLKGDDLLDKMIKEVEFGMPDPSYCYKTVSLNKTKLVKDKELENTKVSKEAS
;
A
#
# COMPACT_ATOMS: atom_id res chain seq x y z
N ALA A 1 -3.77 14.30 32.84
CA ALA A 1 -3.17 15.44 32.12
C ALA A 1 -2.37 14.90 30.95
N PHE A 2 -2.93 14.93 29.74
CA PHE A 2 -2.27 14.53 28.50
C PHE A 2 -2.20 15.76 27.60
N LEU A 3 -1.20 16.60 27.82
CA LEU A 3 -0.93 17.77 26.99
C LEU A 3 0.01 17.36 25.84
N GLY A 4 -0.56 16.67 24.85
CA GLY A 4 0.08 16.51 23.55
C GLY A 4 -0.14 17.79 22.74
N ARG A 5 0.85 18.70 22.76
CA ARG A 5 0.90 19.85 21.85
C ARG A 5 0.73 19.35 20.42
N VAL A 6 -0.36 19.75 19.77
CA VAL A 6 -0.45 19.77 18.31
C VAL A 6 0.57 20.82 17.85
N THR A 7 1.78 20.39 17.55
CA THR A 7 2.74 21.25 16.86
C THR A 7 2.16 21.52 15.49
N LYS A 8 1.71 22.76 15.29
CA LYS A 8 1.46 23.32 13.95
C LYS A 8 2.63 22.87 13.08
N HIS A 9 2.37 22.02 12.09
CA HIS A 9 3.32 21.79 11.02
C HIS A 9 3.53 23.16 10.39
N ASN A 10 4.63 23.80 10.77
CA ASN A 10 5.14 24.94 10.03
C ASN A 10 5.25 24.43 8.59
N ALA A 11 4.49 25.06 7.69
CA ALA A 11 4.76 24.99 6.28
C ALA A 11 6.23 25.37 6.12
N SER A 12 7.08 24.35 6.02
CA SER A 12 8.44 24.53 5.58
C SER A 12 8.31 25.28 4.27
N LYS A 13 9.01 26.42 4.16
CA LYS A 13 9.17 27.08 2.88
C LYS A 13 9.85 26.07 1.97
N ASN A 14 9.06 25.29 1.24
CA ASN A 14 9.57 24.36 0.26
C ASN A 14 10.31 25.20 -0.78
N ASN A 15 11.58 24.89 -1.01
CA ASN A 15 12.41 25.48 -2.06
C ASN A 15 11.91 25.11 -3.47
N GLY A 16 10.60 24.91 -3.67
CA GLY A 16 9.99 24.38 -4.89
C GLY A 16 10.27 22.90 -5.14
N VAL A 17 10.93 22.18 -4.21
CA VAL A 17 11.32 20.76 -4.36
C VAL A 17 10.52 19.91 -3.36
N VAL A 18 9.95 18.81 -3.83
CA VAL A 18 9.20 17.85 -3.00
C VAL A 18 10.16 16.79 -2.44
N ASP A 19 10.13 16.60 -1.12
CA ASP A 19 10.99 15.66 -0.40
C ASP A 19 10.20 14.68 0.50
N SER A 20 10.90 13.81 1.20
CA SER A 20 10.29 12.83 2.12
C SER A 20 9.69 13.43 3.39
N SER A 21 9.91 14.73 3.67
CA SER A 21 9.26 15.42 4.80
C SER A 21 7.83 15.83 4.47
N SER A 22 7.50 15.89 3.18
CA SER A 22 6.15 16.12 2.69
C SER A 22 5.25 14.92 2.96
N ALA A 23 4.00 15.17 3.36
CA ALA A 23 3.08 14.12 3.81
C ALA A 23 2.83 13.02 2.75
N LEU A 24 2.57 13.41 1.49
CA LEU A 24 2.25 12.46 0.43
C LEU A 24 3.44 11.57 0.04
N PRO A 25 4.65 12.09 -0.27
CA PRO A 25 5.82 11.24 -0.51
C PRO A 25 6.15 10.28 0.64
N SER A 26 6.04 10.78 1.88
CA SER A 26 6.26 9.97 3.07
C SER A 26 5.26 8.81 3.15
N LEU A 27 3.98 9.10 2.90
CA LEU A 27 2.92 8.10 2.85
C LEU A 27 3.20 7.06 1.75
N VAL A 28 3.49 7.48 0.51
CA VAL A 28 3.77 6.55 -0.60
C VAL A 28 4.95 5.63 -0.26
N LEU A 29 6.00 6.16 0.37
CA LEU A 29 7.15 5.37 0.80
C LEU A 29 6.79 4.33 1.89
N GLN A 30 5.91 4.70 2.82
CA GLN A 30 5.39 3.78 3.84
C GLN A 30 4.50 2.70 3.20
N LEU A 31 3.62 3.07 2.27
CA LEU A 31 2.76 2.13 1.55
C LEU A 31 3.61 1.13 0.76
N LEU A 32 4.65 1.57 0.04
CA LEU A 32 5.60 0.66 -0.63
C LEU A 32 6.32 -0.28 0.34
N THR A 33 6.65 0.21 1.54
CA THR A 33 7.30 -0.60 2.57
C THR A 33 6.38 -1.72 3.06
N VAL A 34 5.11 -1.41 3.32
CA VAL A 34 4.10 -2.42 3.72
C VAL A 34 3.78 -3.36 2.55
N TRP A 35 3.63 -2.82 1.35
CA TRP A 35 3.32 -3.58 0.13
C TRP A 35 4.37 -4.66 -0.12
N GLY A 36 5.66 -4.33 -0.01
CA GLY A 36 6.76 -5.27 -0.21
C GLY A 36 7.01 -6.29 0.90
N ASP A 37 6.35 -6.13 2.06
CA ASP A 37 6.59 -6.98 3.23
C ASP A 37 5.86 -8.33 3.10
N LYS A 38 6.63 -9.43 3.19
CA LYS A 38 6.08 -10.80 3.04
C LYS A 38 5.05 -11.12 4.11
N SER A 39 5.23 -10.64 5.35
CA SER A 39 4.31 -10.91 6.45
C SER A 39 2.99 -10.15 6.26
N ALA A 40 3.07 -8.86 5.91
CA ALA A 40 1.90 -8.04 5.59
C ALA A 40 1.08 -8.68 4.46
N MET A 41 1.73 -9.12 3.39
CA MET A 41 1.07 -9.78 2.26
C MET A 41 0.37 -11.09 2.63
N LEU A 42 0.91 -11.85 3.59
CA LEU A 42 0.30 -13.10 4.08
C LEU A 42 -0.91 -12.86 5.00
N HIS A 43 -0.92 -11.75 5.73
CA HIS A 43 -1.92 -11.46 6.76
C HIS A 43 -2.95 -10.39 6.35
N THR A 44 -2.75 -9.72 5.23
CA THR A 44 -3.67 -8.72 4.70
C THR A 44 -4.65 -9.38 3.73
N PRO A 45 -5.98 -9.18 3.91
CA PRO A 45 -6.97 -9.62 2.95
C PRO A 45 -6.68 -9.09 1.54
N GLN A 46 -7.01 -9.87 0.52
CA GLN A 46 -6.69 -9.53 -0.87
C GLN A 46 -7.27 -8.18 -1.29
N GLU A 47 -8.47 -7.84 -0.81
CA GLU A 47 -9.16 -6.58 -1.07
C GLU A 47 -8.40 -5.39 -0.49
N GLN A 48 -7.82 -5.56 0.71
CA GLN A 48 -7.00 -4.53 1.34
C GLN A 48 -5.64 -4.39 0.64
N HIS A 49 -5.06 -5.50 0.17
CA HIS A 49 -3.82 -5.46 -0.62
C HIS A 49 -4.04 -4.81 -1.99
N LEU A 50 -5.22 -5.00 -2.59
CA LEU A 50 -5.66 -4.30 -3.79
C LEU A 50 -5.85 -2.81 -3.53
N PHE A 51 -6.48 -2.44 -2.41
CA PHE A 51 -6.61 -1.04 -1.99
C PHE A 51 -5.24 -0.38 -1.84
N LEU A 52 -4.31 -1.04 -1.15
CA LEU A 52 -2.93 -0.59 -0.99
C LEU A 52 -2.26 -0.34 -2.35
N SER A 53 -2.41 -1.28 -3.29
CA SER A 53 -1.86 -1.18 -4.65
C SER A 53 -2.45 0.01 -5.43
N LYS A 54 -3.78 0.23 -5.36
CA LYS A 54 -4.45 1.41 -5.95
C LYS A 54 -3.89 2.72 -5.40
N MET A 55 -3.74 2.81 -4.08
CA MET A 55 -3.24 4.02 -3.40
C MET A 55 -1.80 4.34 -3.78
N ILE A 56 -0.94 3.33 -3.90
CA ILE A 56 0.44 3.50 -4.36
C ILE A 56 0.45 4.10 -5.77
N VAL A 57 -0.26 3.46 -6.71
CA VAL A 57 -0.29 3.91 -8.11
C VAL A 57 -0.88 5.31 -8.25
N LEU A 58 -1.98 5.60 -7.54
CA LEU A 58 -2.59 6.93 -7.53
C LEU A 58 -1.65 7.99 -6.94
N GLY A 59 -0.94 7.66 -5.86
CA GLY A 59 0.07 8.53 -5.26
C GLY A 59 1.22 8.85 -6.20
N PHE A 60 1.73 7.85 -6.94
CA PHE A 60 2.74 8.08 -7.98
C PHE A 60 2.19 8.93 -9.12
N ASN A 61 0.99 8.64 -9.62
CA ASN A 61 0.35 9.45 -10.65
C ASN A 61 0.25 10.92 -10.21
N TYR A 62 -0.20 11.18 -8.99
CA TYR A 62 -0.28 12.53 -8.41
C TYR A 62 1.10 13.21 -8.35
N LEU A 63 2.09 12.55 -7.74
CA LEU A 63 3.44 13.10 -7.58
C LEU A 63 4.16 13.36 -8.90
N CYS A 64 3.86 12.59 -9.95
CA CYS A 64 4.59 12.65 -11.21
C CYS A 64 3.90 13.49 -12.29
N ASN A 65 2.56 13.57 -12.27
CA ASN A 65 1.78 14.18 -13.35
C ASN A 65 1.00 15.41 -12.91
N PHE A 66 0.67 15.50 -11.63
CA PHE A 66 -0.16 16.59 -11.12
C PHE A 66 0.66 17.64 -10.37
N VAL A 67 1.66 17.20 -9.59
CA VAL A 67 2.54 18.12 -8.88
C VAL A 67 3.57 18.70 -9.84
N ASP A 68 3.46 20.00 -10.12
CA ASP A 68 4.42 20.76 -10.93
C ASP A 68 5.69 21.15 -10.12
N GLN A 69 6.25 20.18 -9.38
CA GLN A 69 7.46 20.37 -8.59
C GLN A 69 8.40 19.18 -8.75
N PRO A 70 9.71 19.42 -8.94
CA PRO A 70 10.69 18.34 -8.99
C PRO A 70 10.76 17.59 -7.66
N LEU A 71 10.82 16.27 -7.72
CA LEU A 71 11.17 15.43 -6.58
C LEU A 71 12.66 15.52 -6.28
N GLN A 72 13.02 15.50 -5.00
CA GLN A 72 14.40 15.36 -4.56
C GLN A 72 15.00 14.01 -5.01
N ASN A 73 16.25 13.99 -5.46
CA ASN A 73 16.90 12.76 -5.96
C ASN A 73 16.98 11.64 -4.91
N SER A 74 17.17 11.98 -3.63
CA SER A 74 17.15 11.00 -2.52
C SER A 74 15.79 10.32 -2.40
N LEU A 75 14.70 11.07 -2.53
CA LEU A 75 13.34 10.55 -2.50
C LEU A 75 13.07 9.63 -3.70
N LYS A 76 13.46 10.05 -4.91
CA LYS A 76 13.35 9.20 -6.12
C LYS A 76 14.05 7.85 -5.92
N SER A 77 15.29 7.88 -5.43
CA SER A 77 16.08 6.68 -5.14
C SER A 77 15.44 5.80 -4.07
N ALA A 78 14.90 6.40 -3.00
CA ALA A 78 14.21 5.66 -1.93
C ALA A 78 12.94 4.97 -2.45
N LEU A 79 12.11 5.67 -3.23
CA LEU A 79 10.90 5.12 -3.85
C LEU A 79 11.24 3.96 -4.79
N GLN A 80 12.24 4.14 -5.66
CA GLN A 80 12.70 3.11 -6.59
C GLN A 80 13.24 1.88 -5.84
N THR A 81 14.08 2.11 -4.82
CA THR A 81 14.65 1.03 -4.00
C THR A 81 13.56 0.22 -3.31
N LYS A 82 12.57 0.89 -2.69
CA LYS A 82 11.47 0.20 -2.01
C LYS A 82 10.60 -0.62 -2.97
N LEU A 83 10.31 -0.09 -4.15
CA LEU A 83 9.60 -0.83 -5.18
C LEU A 83 10.32 -2.13 -5.55
N PHE A 84 11.60 -2.04 -5.93
CA PHE A 84 12.36 -3.21 -6.37
C PHE A 84 12.68 -4.19 -5.25
N GLN A 85 12.76 -3.74 -4.00
CA GLN A 85 12.87 -4.64 -2.84
C GLN A 85 11.57 -5.43 -2.60
N GLY A 86 10.41 -4.82 -2.82
CA GLY A 86 9.10 -5.46 -2.59
C GLY A 86 8.60 -6.35 -3.73
N MET A 87 9.09 -6.12 -4.95
CA MET A 87 8.62 -6.83 -6.14
C MET A 87 8.83 -8.36 -6.06
N PRO A 88 10.00 -8.90 -5.66
CA PRO A 88 10.21 -10.34 -5.55
C PRO A 88 9.17 -11.02 -4.65
N SER A 89 8.82 -10.40 -3.52
CA SER A 89 7.80 -10.93 -2.59
C SER A 89 6.46 -11.19 -3.26
N HIS A 90 6.07 -10.36 -4.23
CA HIS A 90 4.83 -10.56 -4.98
C HIS A 90 4.99 -11.61 -6.06
N LEU A 91 6.07 -11.54 -6.85
CA LEU A 91 6.28 -12.45 -7.99
C LEU A 91 6.45 -13.91 -7.55
N GLU A 92 7.04 -14.12 -6.36
CA GLU A 92 7.21 -15.44 -5.73
C GLU A 92 5.95 -15.94 -5.02
N ASN A 93 4.89 -15.12 -4.91
CA ASN A 93 3.68 -15.51 -4.18
C ASN A 93 2.95 -16.65 -4.91
N THR A 94 2.45 -17.65 -4.18
CA THR A 94 1.73 -18.79 -4.75
C THR A 94 0.35 -18.41 -5.28
N THR A 95 -0.23 -17.32 -4.80
CA THR A 95 -1.54 -16.80 -5.21
C THR A 95 -1.40 -15.93 -6.46
N GLU A 96 -2.06 -16.32 -7.55
CA GLU A 96 -1.96 -15.60 -8.84
C GLU A 96 -2.42 -14.15 -8.76
N SER A 97 -3.53 -13.88 -8.07
CA SER A 97 -4.05 -12.52 -7.90
C SER A 97 -3.01 -11.59 -7.26
N VAL A 98 -2.25 -12.09 -6.28
CA VAL A 98 -1.17 -11.36 -5.62
C VAL A 98 0.00 -11.10 -6.56
N ARG A 99 0.38 -12.10 -7.37
CA ARG A 99 1.39 -11.91 -8.42
C ARG A 99 0.95 -10.83 -9.42
N VAL A 100 -0.31 -10.90 -9.87
CA VAL A 100 -0.88 -9.95 -10.83
C VAL A 100 -0.91 -8.54 -10.27
N MET A 101 -1.37 -8.34 -9.02
CA MET A 101 -1.29 -7.05 -8.33
C MET A 101 0.15 -6.54 -8.26
N GLY A 102 1.10 -7.42 -7.94
CA GLY A 102 2.53 -7.13 -7.94
C GLY A 102 3.04 -6.60 -9.28
N MET A 103 2.79 -7.36 -10.34
CA MET A 103 3.21 -7.05 -11.71
C MET A 103 2.66 -5.72 -12.18
N ILE A 104 1.34 -5.51 -12.11
CA ILE A 104 0.74 -4.31 -12.66
C ILE A 104 1.06 -3.05 -11.85
N THR A 105 1.15 -3.16 -10.52
CA THR A 105 1.58 -2.05 -9.67
C THR A 105 3.01 -1.63 -10.02
N ALA A 106 3.91 -2.61 -10.17
CA ALA A 106 5.30 -2.35 -10.55
C ALA A 106 5.42 -1.70 -11.93
N GLU A 107 4.72 -2.22 -12.93
CA GLU A 107 4.69 -1.65 -14.28
C GLU A 107 4.23 -0.17 -14.26
N CYS A 108 3.13 0.12 -13.57
CA CYS A 108 2.62 1.49 -13.43
C CYS A 108 3.61 2.42 -12.71
N VAL A 109 4.19 1.96 -11.59
CA VAL A 109 5.12 2.79 -10.81
C VAL A 109 6.42 3.05 -11.59
N VAL A 110 6.99 2.04 -12.26
CA VAL A 110 8.17 2.22 -13.11
C VAL A 110 7.89 3.19 -14.24
N HIS A 111 6.72 3.08 -14.88
CA HIS A 111 6.30 4.03 -15.91
C HIS A 111 6.30 5.48 -15.41
N HIS A 112 5.77 5.74 -14.21
CA HIS A 112 5.77 7.08 -13.62
C HIS A 112 7.18 7.52 -13.20
N LEU A 113 7.98 6.65 -12.59
CA LEU A 113 9.36 6.96 -12.19
C LEU A 113 10.26 7.35 -13.38
N ASN A 114 10.05 6.73 -14.54
CA ASN A 114 10.79 7.07 -15.77
C ASN A 114 10.62 8.53 -16.21
N LYS A 115 9.56 9.22 -15.75
CA LYS A 115 9.36 10.67 -16.03
C LYS A 115 10.42 11.53 -15.36
N PHE A 116 11.05 11.03 -14.29
CA PHE A 116 12.15 11.72 -13.61
C PHE A 116 13.53 11.45 -14.20
N VAL A 117 13.63 10.53 -15.18
CA VAL A 117 14.87 10.17 -15.85
C VAL A 117 14.93 10.92 -17.19
N GLU A 118 15.80 11.92 -17.25
CA GLU A 118 16.00 12.76 -18.43
C GLU A 118 16.54 11.94 -19.61
N GLU A 119 17.56 11.13 -19.36
CA GLU A 119 18.20 10.29 -20.36
C GLU A 119 17.33 9.06 -20.67
N LYS A 120 16.75 9.02 -21.87
CA LYS A 120 15.84 7.93 -22.28
C LYS A 120 16.48 6.55 -22.18
N GLU A 121 17.78 6.43 -22.47
CA GLU A 121 18.55 5.18 -22.39
C GLU A 121 18.72 4.64 -20.96
N LYS A 122 18.57 5.50 -19.94
CA LYS A 122 18.64 5.11 -18.52
C LYS A 122 17.28 4.74 -17.94
N ARG A 123 16.19 4.86 -18.71
CA ARG A 123 14.85 4.49 -18.28
C ARG A 123 14.72 2.98 -18.18
N VAL A 124 14.04 2.52 -17.15
CA VAL A 124 13.75 1.09 -16.96
C VAL A 124 12.48 0.77 -17.73
N ASN A 125 12.55 -0.05 -18.78
CA ASN A 125 11.34 -0.58 -19.40
C ASN A 125 10.91 -1.85 -18.66
N LEU A 126 9.75 -1.80 -18.01
CA LEU A 126 9.14 -2.94 -17.35
C LEU A 126 7.74 -3.13 -17.93
N GLU A 127 7.53 -4.25 -18.59
CA GLU A 127 6.26 -4.60 -19.22
C GLU A 127 6.01 -6.11 -18.99
N PHE A 128 4.84 -6.44 -18.46
CA PHE A 128 4.43 -7.82 -18.22
C PHE A 128 3.40 -8.29 -19.26
N ASP A 129 3.50 -9.56 -19.65
CA ASP A 129 2.51 -10.20 -20.50
C ASP A 129 1.31 -10.69 -19.67
N PHE A 130 0.19 -9.98 -19.75
CA PHE A 130 -1.07 -10.35 -19.10
C PHE A 130 -1.96 -11.27 -19.95
N SER A 131 -1.53 -11.71 -21.14
CA SER A 131 -2.35 -12.55 -22.03
C SER A 131 -2.72 -13.90 -21.41
N LYS A 132 -1.84 -14.44 -20.56
CA LYS A 132 -1.98 -15.74 -19.88
C LYS A 132 -2.62 -15.65 -18.49
N VAL A 133 -2.97 -14.45 -18.03
CA VAL A 133 -3.63 -14.27 -16.73
C VAL A 133 -5.06 -14.81 -16.79
N ARG A 134 -5.48 -15.52 -15.74
CA ARG A 134 -6.84 -16.05 -15.64
C ARG A 134 -7.85 -14.91 -15.70
N ASN A 135 -9.00 -15.17 -16.33
CA ASN A 135 -10.01 -14.13 -16.58
C ASN A 135 -10.49 -13.44 -15.29
N GLU A 136 -10.59 -14.16 -14.18
CA GLU A 136 -10.93 -13.61 -12.86
C GLU A 136 -9.95 -12.54 -12.36
N ASN A 137 -8.68 -12.57 -12.79
CA ASN A 137 -7.62 -11.65 -12.38
C ASN A 137 -7.37 -10.54 -13.40
N ARG A 138 -8.01 -10.58 -14.59
CA ARG A 138 -7.90 -9.50 -15.59
C ARG A 138 -8.47 -8.18 -15.06
N SER A 139 -9.59 -8.25 -14.34
CA SER A 139 -10.23 -7.07 -13.74
C SER A 139 -9.29 -6.31 -12.80
N VAL A 140 -8.39 -7.00 -12.09
CA VAL A 140 -7.38 -6.39 -11.22
C VAL A 140 -6.41 -5.52 -12.03
N VAL A 141 -5.99 -5.99 -13.21
CA VAL A 141 -5.12 -5.24 -14.12
C VAL A 141 -5.82 -3.96 -14.56
N ASP A 142 -7.05 -4.07 -15.06
CA ASP A 142 -7.82 -2.93 -15.57
C ASP A 142 -8.09 -1.89 -14.47
N ILE A 143 -8.45 -2.36 -13.27
CA ILE A 143 -8.67 -1.52 -12.11
C ILE A 143 -7.39 -0.75 -11.79
N ILE A 144 -6.25 -1.41 -11.57
CA ILE A 144 -5.01 -0.72 -11.18
C ILE A 144 -4.52 0.24 -12.29
N LYS A 145 -4.63 -0.15 -13.56
CA LYS A 145 -4.30 0.73 -14.70
C LYS A 145 -5.14 2.01 -14.69
N SER A 146 -6.45 1.91 -14.40
CA SER A 146 -7.32 3.09 -14.32
C SER A 146 -6.88 4.12 -13.27
N PHE A 147 -6.28 3.69 -12.15
CA PHE A 147 -5.71 4.60 -11.14
C PHE A 147 -4.41 5.27 -11.62
N SER A 148 -3.62 4.54 -12.42
CA SER A 148 -2.39 5.06 -13.03
C SER A 148 -2.67 6.17 -14.03
N GLU A 149 -3.80 6.08 -14.72
CA GLU A 149 -4.26 6.99 -15.76
C GLU A 149 -5.29 8.01 -15.25
N TYR A 150 -5.59 7.99 -13.95
CA TYR A 150 -6.61 8.84 -13.37
C TYR A 150 -6.29 10.33 -13.58
N LYS A 151 -7.32 11.09 -13.95
CA LYS A 151 -7.23 12.54 -14.16
C LYS A 151 -7.82 13.25 -12.95
N PHE A 152 -6.95 13.85 -12.15
CA PHE A 152 -7.36 14.61 -10.97
C PHE A 152 -8.19 15.83 -11.37
N ASN A 153 -9.32 16.03 -10.69
CA ASN A 153 -10.18 17.19 -10.84
C ASN A 153 -10.13 18.03 -9.57
N ILE A 154 -9.12 18.89 -9.45
CA ILE A 154 -8.99 19.81 -8.31
C ILE A 154 -9.63 21.14 -8.68
N ASP A 155 -10.66 21.52 -7.94
CA ASP A 155 -11.24 22.85 -8.02
C ASP A 155 -10.26 23.86 -7.42
N VAL A 156 -9.56 24.60 -8.28
CA VAL A 156 -8.64 25.68 -7.88
C VAL A 156 -9.33 26.77 -7.06
N ASN A 157 -10.65 26.93 -7.18
CA ASN A 157 -11.42 27.89 -6.39
C ASN A 157 -11.85 27.33 -5.03
N ASN A 158 -11.77 26.01 -4.84
CA ASN A 158 -12.04 25.37 -3.56
C ASN A 158 -11.02 24.24 -3.29
N PRO A 159 -9.78 24.59 -2.89
CA PRO A 159 -8.70 23.62 -2.66
C PRO A 159 -8.97 22.63 -1.51
N LEU A 160 -10.00 22.90 -0.69
CA LEU A 160 -10.43 22.03 0.40
C LEU A 160 -11.44 20.97 -0.07
N LYS A 161 -12.04 21.14 -1.26
CA LYS A 161 -12.87 20.12 -1.87
C LYS A 161 -11.95 19.06 -2.47
N GLY A 162 -11.88 17.91 -1.80
CA GLY A 162 -11.14 16.75 -2.28
C GLY A 162 -11.67 16.24 -3.62
N ASP A 163 -10.85 15.44 -4.28
CA ASP A 163 -11.24 14.75 -5.51
C ASP A 163 -12.25 13.62 -5.19
N ASP A 164 -13.35 13.56 -5.96
CA ASP A 164 -14.47 12.62 -5.72
C ASP A 164 -14.02 11.14 -5.68
N LEU A 165 -12.91 10.79 -6.34
CA LEU A 165 -12.36 9.43 -6.31
C LEU A 165 -11.80 9.08 -4.93
N LEU A 166 -11.09 10.00 -4.27
CA LEU A 166 -10.54 9.75 -2.94
C LEU A 166 -11.65 9.54 -1.92
N ASP A 167 -12.70 10.36 -1.98
CA ASP A 167 -13.88 10.22 -1.12
C ASP A 167 -14.59 8.88 -1.36
N LYS A 168 -14.67 8.43 -2.61
CA LYS A 168 -15.22 7.12 -2.95
C LYS A 168 -14.34 5.98 -2.41
N MET A 169 -13.02 6.07 -2.56
CA MET A 169 -12.07 5.09 -2.04
C MET A 169 -12.11 4.97 -0.53
N ILE A 170 -12.21 6.09 0.19
CA ILE A 170 -12.33 6.10 1.66
C ILE A 170 -13.61 5.38 2.08
N LYS A 171 -14.74 5.69 1.42
CA LYS A 171 -16.02 5.01 1.68
C LYS A 171 -15.97 3.50 1.40
N GLU A 172 -15.27 3.06 0.33
CA GLU A 172 -15.10 1.64 0.02
C GLU A 172 -14.38 0.89 1.16
N VAL A 173 -13.41 1.52 1.83
CA VAL A 173 -12.72 0.94 2.99
C VAL A 173 -13.61 0.95 4.23
N GLU A 174 -14.33 2.03 4.50
CA GLU A 174 -15.20 2.16 5.66
C GLU A 174 -16.36 1.15 5.66
N PHE A 175 -16.90 0.81 4.48
CA PHE A 175 -17.97 -0.20 4.34
C PHE A 175 -17.45 -1.64 4.28
N GLY A 176 -16.17 -1.85 3.94
CA GLY A 176 -15.56 -3.18 3.78
C GLY A 176 -14.82 -3.71 5.02
N MET A 177 -14.56 -2.88 6.03
CA MET A 177 -13.91 -3.33 7.26
C MET A 177 -14.94 -3.85 8.27
N PRO A 178 -14.95 -5.14 8.62
CA PRO A 178 -15.64 -5.57 9.84
C PRO A 178 -15.03 -4.83 11.03
N ASP A 179 -15.89 -4.38 11.96
CA ASP A 179 -15.51 -3.70 13.20
C ASP A 179 -14.19 -4.28 13.77
N PRO A 180 -13.15 -3.46 14.00
CA PRO A 180 -11.88 -3.90 14.58
C PRO A 180 -12.07 -4.72 15.87
N SER A 181 -13.18 -4.55 16.60
CA SER A 181 -13.51 -5.35 17.78
C SER A 181 -13.69 -6.85 17.50
N TYR A 182 -13.94 -7.26 16.25
CA TYR A 182 -14.04 -8.67 15.87
C TYR A 182 -12.68 -9.37 15.73
N CYS A 183 -11.64 -8.67 15.26
CA CYS A 183 -10.32 -9.27 15.05
C CYS A 183 -9.49 -9.43 16.35
N TYR A 184 -9.73 -8.62 17.38
CA TYR A 184 -9.04 -8.78 18.68
C TYR A 184 -9.69 -9.78 19.63
N LYS A 185 -10.96 -10.16 19.38
CA LYS A 185 -11.66 -11.17 20.21
C LYS A 185 -11.22 -12.60 19.88
N THR A 186 -10.90 -12.90 18.62
CA THR A 186 -10.50 -14.26 18.19
C THR A 186 -9.11 -14.65 18.70
N VAL A 187 -8.16 -13.70 18.75
CA VAL A 187 -6.82 -13.95 19.31
C VAL A 187 -6.88 -14.12 20.84
N SER A 188 -7.77 -13.38 21.52
CA SER A 188 -7.93 -13.45 22.97
C SER A 188 -8.64 -14.74 23.42
N LEU A 189 -9.66 -15.21 22.69
CA LEU A 189 -10.35 -16.48 22.99
C LEU A 189 -9.48 -17.72 22.70
N ASN A 190 -8.65 -17.69 21.64
CA ASN A 190 -7.79 -18.83 21.30
C ASN A 190 -6.63 -18.99 22.28
N LYS A 191 -6.14 -17.90 22.89
CA LYS A 191 -5.16 -17.96 23.99
C LYS A 191 -5.76 -18.55 25.27
N THR A 192 -7.04 -18.27 25.57
CA THR A 192 -7.69 -18.83 26.77
C THR A 192 -8.05 -20.31 26.63
N LYS A 193 -8.37 -20.78 25.41
CA LYS A 193 -8.57 -22.22 25.15
C LYS A 193 -7.27 -23.02 25.24
N LEU A 194 -6.17 -22.54 24.63
CA LEU A 194 -4.88 -23.23 24.70
C LEU A 194 -4.29 -23.33 26.11
N VAL A 195 -4.59 -22.38 27.00
CA VAL A 195 -4.13 -22.42 28.40
C VAL A 195 -4.99 -23.41 29.22
N LYS A 196 -6.30 -23.45 29.01
CA LYS A 196 -7.20 -24.39 29.71
C LYS A 196 -6.98 -25.85 29.30
N ASP A 197 -6.69 -26.11 28.03
CA ASP A 197 -6.45 -27.48 27.55
C ASP A 197 -5.11 -28.04 28.09
N LYS A 198 -4.09 -27.19 28.25
CA LYS A 198 -2.80 -27.58 28.87
C LYS A 198 -2.88 -27.81 30.38
N GLU A 199 -3.75 -27.10 31.10
CA GLU A 199 -3.99 -27.34 32.52
C GLU A 199 -4.75 -28.65 32.77
N LEU A 200 -5.69 -29.02 31.89
CA LEU A 200 -6.42 -30.28 32.00
C LEU A 200 -5.54 -31.52 31.71
N GLU A 201 -4.60 -31.43 30.76
CA GLU A 201 -3.66 -32.52 30.48
C GLU A 201 -2.69 -32.76 31.65
N ASN A 202 -2.13 -31.69 32.23
CA ASN A 202 -1.22 -31.81 33.38
C ASN A 202 -1.90 -32.36 34.65
N THR A 203 -3.21 -32.14 34.81
CA THR A 203 -3.95 -32.66 35.97
C THR A 203 -4.34 -34.13 35.82
N LYS A 204 -4.47 -34.65 34.58
CA LYS A 204 -4.71 -36.07 34.32
C LYS A 204 -3.46 -36.93 34.52
N VAL A 205 -2.29 -36.46 34.08
CA VAL A 205 -1.02 -37.19 34.24
C VAL A 205 -0.63 -37.34 35.73
N SER A 206 -1.03 -36.41 36.59
CA SER A 206 -0.78 -36.48 38.04
C SER A 206 -1.67 -37.49 38.79
N LYS A 207 -2.78 -37.96 38.22
CA LYS A 207 -3.73 -38.87 38.89
C LYS A 207 -3.59 -40.34 38.50
N GLU A 208 -2.81 -40.65 37.46
CA GLU A 208 -2.51 -42.03 37.04
C GLU A 208 -1.17 -42.55 37.61
N ALA A 209 -0.47 -41.74 38.40
CA ALA A 209 0.83 -42.07 39.01
C ALA A 209 0.81 -42.14 40.56
N SER A 210 -0.36 -42.39 41.17
CA SER A 210 -0.51 -42.65 42.62
C SER A 210 -1.30 -43.93 42.87
#